data_AF-A0A9P0LXJ7-F1
#
_entry.id   AF-A0A9P0LXJ7-F1
#
_cell.length_a   1.000
_cell.length_b   1.000
_cell.length_c   1.000
_cell.angle_alpha   90.00
_cell.angle_beta   90.00
_cell.angle_gamma   90.00
#
_symmetry.space_group_name_H-M   'P 1'
#
loop_
_entity.id
_entity.type
_entity.pdbx_description
1 polymer ?
#
loop_
_entity_poly.entity_id
_entity_poly.type
_entity_poly.pdbx_seq_one_letter_code
_entity_poly.pdbx_strand_id
1 'polypeptide(L)'
;MYSCEHDLSAEVIPKKRKKEQKQVIYKNEVIKGARVKGKEYLHYKGIQVNQRTIGEPCRCRSCCFDKIPGGERQEIFDTFYALETKNEQDTYMQALIECSEISRK
;
A
#
# COMPACT_ATOMS: atom_id res chain seq x y z
N MET A 1 13.71 -71.71 3.18
CA MET A 1 13.90 -70.24 3.29
C MET A 1 13.99 -69.73 1.85
N TYR A 2 12.88 -69.33 1.21
CA TYR A 2 12.34 -67.95 1.13
C TYR A 2 13.45 -66.93 0.77
N SER A 3 13.45 -66.15 -0.32
CA SER A 3 12.40 -65.61 -1.21
C SER A 3 13.03 -65.18 -2.56
N CYS A 4 12.43 -65.51 -3.72
CA CYS A 4 11.76 -64.60 -4.67
C CYS A 4 12.22 -63.13 -4.68
N GLU A 5 13.06 -62.76 -5.64
CA GLU A 5 13.35 -61.36 -5.99
C GLU A 5 12.33 -60.88 -7.03
N HIS A 6 11.37 -60.06 -6.60
CA HIS A 6 10.48 -59.32 -7.50
C HIS A 6 11.12 -57.96 -7.81
N ASP A 7 11.52 -57.80 -9.06
CA ASP A 7 11.91 -56.53 -9.67
C ASP A 7 10.64 -55.64 -9.83
N LEU A 8 10.50 -54.64 -8.96
CA LEU A 8 9.42 -53.66 -8.99
C LEU A 8 9.91 -52.42 -9.73
N SER A 9 9.79 -52.45 -11.05
CA SER A 9 9.97 -51.26 -11.89
C SER A 9 8.84 -50.26 -11.61
N ALA A 10 9.15 -49.22 -10.85
CA ALA A 10 8.23 -48.12 -10.56
C ALA A 10 7.95 -47.31 -11.84
N GLU A 11 6.74 -47.41 -12.37
CA GLU A 11 6.27 -46.58 -13.48
C GLU A 11 6.18 -45.10 -13.07
N VAL A 12 6.81 -44.23 -13.87
CA VAL A 12 6.80 -42.78 -13.67
C VAL A 12 5.43 -42.20 -14.06
N ILE A 13 4.61 -41.86 -13.08
CA ILE A 13 3.32 -41.19 -13.31
C ILE A 13 3.56 -39.76 -13.83
N PRO A 14 3.03 -39.37 -15.01
CA PRO A 14 3.19 -38.02 -15.52
C PRO A 14 2.43 -37.02 -14.64
N LYS A 15 3.16 -36.08 -14.03
CA LYS A 15 2.60 -34.98 -13.24
C LYS A 15 1.72 -34.10 -14.15
N LYS A 16 0.40 -34.10 -13.91
CA LYS A 16 -0.55 -33.20 -14.57
C LYS A 16 -0.08 -31.74 -14.40
N ARG A 17 0.03 -30.99 -15.51
CA ARG A 17 0.32 -29.55 -15.49
C ARG A 17 -0.73 -28.84 -14.63
N LYS A 18 -0.32 -28.29 -13.48
CA LYS A 18 -1.17 -27.38 -12.70
C LYS A 18 -1.43 -26.15 -13.56
N LYS A 19 -2.69 -25.89 -13.87
CA LYS A 19 -3.12 -24.67 -14.57
C LYS A 19 -2.79 -23.50 -13.64
N GLU A 20 -1.77 -22.71 -13.99
CA GLU A 20 -1.44 -21.49 -13.25
C GLU A 20 -2.67 -20.58 -13.27
N GLN A 21 -3.21 -20.27 -12.09
CA GLN A 21 -4.28 -19.31 -11.96
C GLN A 21 -3.70 -17.93 -12.31
N LYS A 22 -4.09 -17.38 -13.46
CA LYS A 22 -3.79 -15.98 -13.78
C LYS A 22 -4.40 -15.10 -12.70
N GLN A 23 -3.56 -14.39 -11.96
CA GLN A 23 -4.01 -13.31 -11.10
C GLN A 23 -4.55 -12.19 -12.01
N VAL A 24 -5.87 -12.03 -12.02
CA VAL A 24 -6.53 -10.92 -12.70
C VAL A 24 -6.34 -9.69 -11.83
N ILE A 25 -5.44 -8.80 -12.23
CA ILE A 25 -5.27 -7.52 -11.55
C ILE A 25 -6.42 -6.61 -12.00
N TYR A 26 -7.28 -6.23 -11.06
CA TYR A 26 -8.38 -5.33 -11.39
C TYR A 26 -7.88 -3.89 -11.47
N LYS A 27 -8.39 -3.10 -12.43
CA LYS A 27 -8.06 -1.66 -12.56
C LYS A 27 -8.23 -0.91 -11.23
N ASN A 28 -9.25 -1.28 -10.45
CA ASN A 28 -9.50 -0.70 -9.13
C ASN A 28 -8.39 -1.01 -8.11
N GLU A 29 -7.77 -2.19 -8.16
CA GLU A 29 -6.66 -2.54 -7.27
C GLU A 29 -5.41 -1.74 -7.59
N VAL A 30 -5.11 -1.57 -8.88
CA VAL A 30 -4.01 -0.70 -9.34
C VAL A 30 -4.21 0.73 -8.85
N ILE A 31 -5.42 1.29 -9.03
CA ILE A 31 -5.75 2.65 -8.59
C ILE A 31 -5.65 2.76 -7.06
N LYS A 32 -6.14 1.78 -6.30
CA LYS A 32 -6.04 1.77 -4.84
C LYS A 32 -4.57 1.75 -4.39
N GLY A 33 -3.73 0.90 -4.96
CA GLY A 33 -2.31 0.84 -4.66
C GLY A 33 -1.58 2.15 -4.98
N ALA A 34 -1.86 2.74 -6.15
CA ALA A 34 -1.29 4.03 -6.53
C ALA A 34 -1.69 5.15 -5.56
N ARG A 35 -2.95 5.18 -5.10
CA ARG A 35 -3.41 6.15 -4.09
C ARG A 35 -2.69 6.01 -2.76
N VAL A 36 -2.53 4.79 -2.25
CA VAL A 36 -1.83 4.53 -0.99
C VAL A 36 -0.38 5.00 -1.08
N LYS A 37 0.30 4.76 -2.22
CA LYS A 37 1.69 5.21 -2.44
C LYS A 37 1.81 6.65 -2.93
N GLY A 38 0.71 7.38 -3.06
CA GLY A 38 0.68 8.74 -3.58
C GLY A 38 1.18 8.87 -5.02
N LYS A 39 1.24 7.79 -5.80
CA LYS A 39 1.75 7.78 -7.18
C LYS A 39 0.70 8.30 -8.16
N GLU A 40 1.17 8.67 -9.35
CA GLU A 40 0.27 8.98 -10.45
C GLU A 40 -0.58 7.78 -10.87
N TYR A 41 -1.79 8.03 -11.35
CA TYR A 41 -2.67 6.98 -11.87
C TYR A 41 -3.73 7.51 -12.83
N LEU A 42 -4.25 6.62 -13.67
CA LEU A 42 -5.43 6.88 -14.50
C LEU A 42 -6.69 6.53 -13.72
N HIS A 43 -7.53 7.53 -13.52
CA HIS A 43 -8.84 7.36 -12.92
C HIS A 43 -9.75 6.52 -13.84
N TYR A 44 -10.81 5.90 -13.28
CA TYR A 44 -11.73 5.08 -14.07
C TYR A 44 -12.45 5.85 -15.20
N LYS A 45 -12.52 7.18 -15.09
CA LYS A 45 -13.05 8.11 -16.12
C LYS A 45 -12.01 8.49 -17.20
N GLY A 46 -10.80 7.93 -17.16
CA GLY A 46 -9.69 8.28 -18.07
C GLY A 46 -8.94 9.57 -17.69
N ILE A 47 -9.21 10.15 -16.52
CA ILE A 47 -8.53 11.37 -16.05
C ILE A 47 -7.20 10.98 -15.40
N GLN A 48 -6.09 11.57 -15.84
CA GLN A 48 -4.79 11.41 -15.18
C GLN A 48 -4.74 12.19 -13.87
N VAL A 49 -4.35 11.51 -12.80
CA VAL A 49 -4.10 12.09 -11.49
C VAL A 49 -2.59 12.04 -11.26
N ASN A 50 -1.97 13.18 -11.01
CA ASN A 50 -0.53 13.29 -10.80
C ASN A 50 -0.11 12.70 -9.45
N GLN A 51 1.18 12.37 -9.35
CA GLN A 51 1.81 12.00 -8.09
C GLN A 51 1.65 13.12 -7.05
N ARG A 52 1.50 12.72 -5.79
CA ARG A 52 1.42 13.61 -4.63
C ARG A 52 2.80 14.19 -4.35
N THR A 53 2.83 15.48 -4.05
CA THR A 53 4.00 16.21 -3.60
C THR A 53 3.60 17.13 -2.45
N ILE A 54 4.57 17.57 -1.66
CA ILE A 54 4.36 18.66 -0.71
C ILE A 54 4.05 19.93 -1.52
N GLY A 55 2.96 20.61 -1.14
CA GLY A 55 2.54 21.84 -1.81
C GLY A 55 3.31 23.06 -1.34
N GLU A 56 3.02 24.18 -1.99
CA GLU A 56 3.50 25.50 -1.57
C GLU A 56 2.98 25.88 -0.17
N PRO A 57 3.68 26.79 0.54
CA PRO A 57 3.21 27.32 1.81
C PRO A 57 1.78 27.86 1.72
N CYS A 58 0.90 27.32 2.57
CA CYS A 58 -0.50 27.72 2.58
C CYS A 58 -0.75 28.90 3.54
N ARG A 59 -1.80 29.68 3.26
CA ARG A 59 -2.22 30.84 4.08
C ARG A 59 -3.20 30.47 5.20
N CYS A 60 -3.13 29.23 5.70
CA CYS A 60 -4.08 28.75 6.69
C CYS A 60 -3.87 29.46 8.04
N ARG A 61 -4.94 29.62 8.83
CA ARG A 61 -4.87 30.23 10.18
C ARG A 61 -3.90 29.49 11.11
N SER A 62 -3.68 28.21 10.86
CA SER A 62 -2.75 27.39 11.65
C SER A 62 -1.28 27.68 11.35
N CYS A 63 -0.96 28.43 10.29
CA CYS A 63 0.40 28.75 9.83
C CYS A 63 1.31 27.52 9.85
N CYS A 64 0.82 26.39 9.32
CA CYS A 64 1.51 25.11 9.48
C CYS A 64 2.92 25.10 8.87
N PHE A 65 3.16 25.92 7.84
CA PHE A 65 4.47 26.02 7.21
C PHE A 65 5.51 26.79 8.03
N ASP A 66 5.06 27.65 8.95
CA ASP A 66 5.92 28.38 9.88
C ASP A 66 6.21 27.54 11.14
N LYS A 67 5.24 26.71 11.54
CA LYS A 67 5.34 25.86 12.74
C LYS A 67 6.11 24.57 12.53
N ILE A 68 5.96 23.94 11.36
CA ILE A 68 6.57 22.65 11.05
C ILE A 68 7.69 22.91 10.03
N PRO A 69 8.97 22.67 10.38
CA PRO A 69 10.09 22.90 9.48
C PRO A 69 10.04 21.97 8.27
N GLY A 70 10.76 22.36 7.21
CA GLY A 70 10.76 21.65 5.92
C GLY A 70 11.15 20.17 6.04
N GLY A 71 12.18 19.86 6.84
CA GLY A 71 12.65 18.49 7.06
C GLY A 71 11.58 17.61 7.69
N GLU A 72 10.98 18.05 8.80
CA GLU A 72 9.90 17.31 9.46
C GLU A 72 8.69 17.10 8.54
N ARG A 73 8.33 18.10 7.72
CA ARG A 73 7.25 17.93 6.73
C ARG A 73 7.57 16.84 5.71
N GLN A 74 8.81 16.80 5.24
CA GLN A 74 9.29 15.79 4.30
C GLN A 74 9.26 14.40 4.94
N GLU A 75 9.76 14.28 6.18
CA GLU A 75 9.73 13.04 6.94
C GLU A 75 8.31 12.52 7.17
N ILE A 76 7.37 13.39 7.58
CA ILE A 76 5.96 13.02 7.75
C ILE A 76 5.36 12.55 6.42
N PHE A 77 5.64 13.28 5.34
CA PHE A 77 5.13 12.95 4.00
C PHE A 77 5.65 11.58 3.53
N ASP A 78 6.96 11.36 3.64
CA ASP A 78 7.60 10.11 3.21
C ASP A 78 7.15 8.94 4.08
N THR A 79 7.06 9.13 5.40
CA THR A 79 6.57 8.10 6.32
C THR A 79 5.14 7.69 5.99
N PHE A 80 4.25 8.65 5.73
CA PHE A 80 2.84 8.36 5.40
C PHE A 80 2.68 7.56 4.10
N TYR A 81 3.43 7.92 3.06
CA TYR A 81 3.36 7.24 1.75
C TYR A 81 4.23 5.98 1.66
N ALA A 82 5.11 5.73 2.64
CA ALA A 82 5.84 4.48 2.78
C ALA A 82 4.93 3.31 3.21
N LEU A 83 3.81 3.59 3.90
CA LEU A 83 2.84 2.58 4.36
C LEU A 83 2.23 1.79 3.18
N GLU A 84 1.86 0.52 3.42
CA GLU A 84 1.43 -0.40 2.36
C GLU A 84 -0.09 -0.42 2.18
N THR A 85 -0.84 -0.13 3.24
CA THR A 85 -2.30 -0.17 3.21
C THR A 85 -2.95 1.12 3.71
N LYS A 86 -4.17 1.38 3.21
CA LYS A 86 -4.99 2.52 3.69
C LYS A 86 -5.30 2.39 5.19
N ASN A 87 -5.45 1.16 5.68
CA ASN A 87 -5.70 0.92 7.10
C ASN A 87 -4.48 1.31 7.93
N GLU A 88 -3.26 0.95 7.51
CA GLU A 88 -2.04 1.42 8.17
C GLU A 88 -1.95 2.95 8.19
N GLN A 89 -2.29 3.60 7.07
CA GLN A 89 -2.34 5.07 6.98
C GLN A 89 -3.31 5.68 7.99
N ASP A 90 -4.52 5.13 8.08
CA ASP A 90 -5.53 5.58 9.04
C ASP A 90 -5.08 5.34 10.48
N THR A 91 -4.52 4.16 10.78
CA THR A 91 -4.04 3.82 12.12
C THR A 91 -2.89 4.74 12.54
N TYR A 92 -1.95 5.04 11.63
CA TYR A 92 -0.89 6.00 11.87
C TYR A 92 -1.45 7.38 12.20
N MET A 93 -2.43 7.88 11.41
CA MET A 93 -3.09 9.15 11.70
C MET A 93 -3.82 9.14 13.05
N GLN A 94 -4.55 8.07 13.38
CA GLN A 94 -5.26 7.94 14.64
C GLN A 94 -4.33 7.95 15.85
N ALA A 95 -3.15 7.30 15.73
CA ALA A 95 -2.16 7.26 16.80
C ALA A 95 -1.56 8.65 17.13
N LEU A 96 -1.66 9.61 16.21
CA LEU A 96 -1.17 10.99 16.39
C LEU A 96 -2.24 11.96 16.90
N ILE A 97 -3.48 11.52 17.08
CA ILE A 97 -4.57 12.36 17.57
C ILE A 97 -4.56 12.37 19.10
N GLU A 98 -4.42 13.55 19.69
CA GLU A 98 -4.53 13.76 21.13
C GLU A 98 -5.89 14.37 21.51
N CYS A 99 -6.53 13.82 22.55
CA CYS A 99 -7.75 14.39 23.11
C CYS A 99 -7.40 15.52 24.08
N SER A 100 -7.82 16.75 23.78
CA SER A 100 -7.72 17.90 24.67
C SER A 100 -9.09 18.30 25.23
N GLU A 101 -9.15 18.78 26.47
CA GLU A 101 -10.38 19.36 27.04
C GLU A 101 -10.89 20.54 26.20
N ILE A 102 -12.22 20.69 26.13
CA ILE A 102 -12.85 21.76 25.34
C ILE A 102 -12.64 23.10 26.07
N SER A 103 -11.69 23.91 25.60
CA SER A 103 -11.56 25.30 26.02
C SER A 103 -12.41 26.20 25.12
N ARG A 104 -13.48 26.77 25.67
CA ARG A 104 -14.22 27.87 25.05
C ARG A 104 -13.57 29.17 25.49
N LYS A 105 -13.08 29.97 24.54
CA LYS A 105 -12.63 31.34 24.77
C LYS A 105 -13.81 32.28 24.88
#